data_AF-A0A926Q1U3-F1
#
_entry.id   AF-A0A926Q1U3-F1
#
_cell.length_a   1.000
_cell.length_b   1.000
_cell.length_c   1.000
_cell.angle_alpha   90.00
_cell.angle_beta   90.00
_cell.angle_gamma   90.00
#
_symmetry.space_group_name_H-M   'P 1'
#
loop_
_entity.id
_entity.type
_entity.pdbx_description
1 polymer ?
#
loop_
_entity_poly.entity_id
_entity_poly.type
_entity_poly.pdbx_seq_one_letter_code
_entity_poly.pdbx_strand_id
1 'polypeptide(L)'
;MTTAALTPSLQLSVDRFARSLSVPSRLLELHPRKRGNPGNHGALAPAIALGAISAFEGFAEDFFATAFYLQGASFAQIAKNVNLTNPSLAEVQKLVNQSFPAVRARLVSNFNLGVWVPPAIGANGWWKGGMIGWDDAVAASQSWIQVRHCLTHGLTSGWRTEVWPGPVTKGNNANNSVPSASDVLRAMPGGKHSLVVHGAITCARIFRDGAEAVANEVAAELGKTLSWSQVPDFPLESAAA
;
A
#
# COMPACT_ATOMS: atom_id res chain seq x y z
N MET A 1 39.26 -20.54 -5.44
CA MET A 1 37.88 -20.69 -4.95
C MET A 1 37.15 -19.39 -5.22
N THR A 2 36.44 -19.30 -6.34
CA THR A 2 35.53 -18.18 -6.62
C THR A 2 34.32 -18.37 -5.73
N THR A 3 34.26 -17.64 -4.62
CA THR A 3 33.02 -17.43 -3.88
C THR A 3 31.99 -16.96 -4.90
N ALA A 4 30.91 -17.72 -5.08
CA ALA A 4 29.77 -17.26 -5.87
C ALA A 4 29.29 -15.97 -5.21
N ALA A 5 29.69 -14.83 -5.77
CA ALA A 5 29.21 -13.53 -5.32
C ALA A 5 27.69 -13.59 -5.47
N LEU A 6 26.97 -13.53 -4.36
CA LEU A 6 25.51 -13.44 -4.35
C LEU A 6 25.15 -12.20 -5.17
N THR A 7 24.81 -12.43 -6.44
CA THR A 7 24.45 -11.33 -7.34
C THR A 7 23.09 -10.83 -6.86
N PRO A 8 22.97 -9.57 -6.44
CA PRO A 8 21.70 -9.05 -5.96
C PRO A 8 20.68 -9.13 -7.10
N SER A 9 19.46 -9.54 -6.76
CA SER A 9 18.40 -9.83 -7.71
C SER A 9 17.13 -9.14 -7.28
N LEU A 10 16.48 -8.43 -8.21
CA LEU A 10 15.19 -7.79 -7.98
C LEU A 10 14.12 -8.80 -7.54
N GLN A 11 14.20 -10.04 -8.03
CA GLN A 11 13.27 -11.11 -7.63
C GLN A 11 13.37 -11.42 -6.13
N LEU A 12 14.57 -11.34 -5.53
CA LEU A 12 14.73 -11.60 -4.09
C LEU A 12 13.93 -10.60 -3.24
N SER A 13 13.82 -9.34 -3.69
CA SER A 13 12.99 -8.33 -3.01
C SER A 13 11.50 -8.65 -3.15
N VAL A 14 11.05 -9.14 -4.32
CA VAL A 14 9.67 -9.62 -4.52
C VAL A 14 9.37 -10.83 -3.63
N ASP A 15 10.30 -11.78 -3.52
CA ASP A 15 10.13 -12.99 -2.70
C ASP A 15 10.06 -12.66 -1.19
N ARG A 16 10.82 -11.65 -0.74
CA ARG A 16 10.73 -11.13 0.63
C ARG A 16 9.42 -10.41 0.86
N PHE A 17 8.95 -9.62 -0.10
CA PHE A 17 7.65 -8.95 -0.04
C PHE A 17 6.50 -9.94 0.04
N ALA A 18 6.51 -11.01 -0.77
CA ALA A 18 5.57 -12.13 -0.69
C ALA A 18 5.51 -12.74 0.71
N ARG A 19 6.68 -12.98 1.31
CA ARG A 19 6.78 -13.49 2.69
C ARG A 19 6.20 -12.52 3.72
N SER A 20 6.51 -11.22 3.60
CA SER A 20 5.97 -10.19 4.51
C SER A 20 4.44 -10.08 4.39
N LEU A 21 3.88 -10.22 3.20
CA LEU A 21 2.43 -10.19 2.96
C LEU A 21 1.69 -11.47 3.39
N SER A 22 2.41 -12.55 3.71
CA SER A 22 1.80 -13.81 4.15
C SER A 22 1.01 -13.65 5.46
N VAL A 23 1.49 -12.82 6.39
CA VAL A 23 0.80 -12.55 7.66
C VAL A 23 -0.51 -11.78 7.45
N PRO A 24 -0.53 -10.59 6.81
CA PRO A 24 -1.78 -9.87 6.57
C PRO A 24 -2.77 -10.67 5.71
N SER A 25 -2.29 -11.50 4.78
CA SER A 25 -3.16 -12.42 4.02
C SER A 25 -3.85 -13.45 4.92
N ARG A 26 -3.11 -14.11 5.83
CA ARG A 26 -3.70 -15.05 6.80
C ARG A 26 -4.64 -14.37 7.80
N LEU A 27 -4.33 -13.14 8.22
CA LEU A 27 -5.24 -12.35 9.07
C LEU A 27 -6.57 -12.07 8.36
N LEU A 28 -6.54 -11.85 7.04
CA LEU A 28 -7.75 -11.70 6.24
C LEU A 28 -8.57 -13.00 6.19
N GLU A 29 -7.92 -14.16 6.06
CA GLU A 29 -8.58 -15.48 6.09
C GLU A 29 -9.29 -15.76 7.43
N LEU A 30 -8.77 -15.23 8.54
CA LEU A 30 -9.40 -15.34 9.86
C LEU A 30 -10.65 -14.45 10.01
N HIS A 31 -10.84 -13.46 9.14
CA HIS A 31 -12.00 -12.60 9.22
C HIS A 31 -13.22 -13.30 8.61
N PRO A 32 -14.39 -13.34 9.27
CA PRO A 32 -15.56 -14.09 8.78
C PRO A 32 -16.15 -13.53 7.48
N ARG A 33 -15.86 -12.25 7.17
CA ARG A 33 -16.29 -11.52 5.96
C ARG A 33 -17.81 -11.55 5.70
N LYS A 34 -18.61 -11.85 6.72
CA LYS A 34 -20.07 -11.83 6.67
C LYS A 34 -20.62 -10.42 6.88
N ARG A 35 -21.84 -10.19 6.38
CA ARG A 35 -22.60 -8.97 6.64
C ARG A 35 -22.95 -8.87 8.13
N GLY A 36 -22.76 -7.69 8.72
CA GLY A 36 -23.12 -7.41 10.11
C GLY A 36 -21.93 -6.94 10.95
N ASN A 37 -22.07 -7.06 12.27
CA ASN A 37 -21.03 -6.69 13.23
C ASN A 37 -19.95 -7.80 13.29
N PRO A 38 -18.67 -7.49 13.03
CA PRO A 38 -17.60 -8.49 13.09
C PRO A 38 -17.20 -8.88 14.53
N GLY A 39 -17.70 -8.18 15.56
CA GLY A 39 -17.29 -8.38 16.95
C GLY A 39 -15.78 -8.17 17.10
N ASN A 40 -15.10 -9.06 17.81
CA ASN A 40 -13.65 -8.99 18.02
C ASN A 40 -12.83 -9.14 16.73
N HIS A 41 -13.39 -9.72 15.67
CA HIS A 41 -12.72 -9.80 14.37
C HIS A 41 -12.50 -8.42 13.73
N GLY A 42 -13.18 -7.37 14.21
CA GLY A 42 -12.91 -6.00 13.81
C GLY A 42 -11.45 -5.57 14.05
N ALA A 43 -10.76 -6.18 15.02
CA ALA A 43 -9.35 -5.93 15.29
C ALA A 43 -8.40 -6.43 14.19
N LEU A 44 -8.87 -7.30 13.28
CA LEU A 44 -8.05 -7.78 12.16
C LEU A 44 -7.82 -6.68 11.12
N ALA A 45 -8.77 -5.77 10.92
CA ALA A 45 -8.66 -4.71 9.91
C ALA A 45 -7.44 -3.79 10.11
N PRO A 46 -7.20 -3.19 11.30
CA PRO A 46 -5.99 -2.40 11.53
C PRO A 46 -4.70 -3.23 11.41
N ALA A 47 -4.70 -4.50 11.86
CA ALA A 47 -3.52 -5.36 11.76
C ALA A 47 -3.16 -5.71 10.30
N ILE A 48 -4.16 -5.97 9.45
CA ILE A 48 -3.98 -6.20 8.01
C ILE A 48 -3.40 -4.95 7.34
N ALA A 49 -3.99 -3.78 7.60
CA ALA A 49 -3.54 -2.52 7.01
C ALA A 49 -2.09 -2.20 7.41
N LEU A 50 -1.76 -2.27 8.71
CA LEU A 50 -0.39 -2.06 9.19
C LEU A 50 0.59 -3.08 8.58
N GLY A 51 0.22 -4.35 8.54
CA GLY A 51 1.06 -5.41 7.96
C GLY A 51 1.34 -5.19 6.48
N ALA A 52 0.34 -4.80 5.69
CA ALA A 52 0.52 -4.54 4.27
C ALA A 52 1.37 -3.29 4.01
N ILE A 53 1.16 -2.21 4.78
CA ILE A 53 1.96 -0.99 4.66
C ILE A 53 3.41 -1.27 5.05
N SER A 54 3.68 -1.93 6.18
CA SER A 54 5.05 -2.26 6.59
C SER A 54 5.75 -3.21 5.61
N ALA A 55 5.01 -4.16 5.00
CA ALA A 55 5.57 -5.00 3.94
C ALA A 55 6.01 -4.16 2.73
N PHE A 56 5.21 -3.17 2.34
CA PHE A 56 5.54 -2.27 1.24
C PHE A 56 6.73 -1.37 1.54
N GLU A 57 6.81 -0.81 2.75
CA GLU A 57 7.93 0.03 3.18
C GLU A 57 9.27 -0.71 3.02
N GLY A 58 9.34 -1.94 3.54
CA GLY A 58 10.54 -2.77 3.39
C GLY A 58 10.81 -3.20 1.94
N PHE A 59 9.77 -3.46 1.16
CA PHE A 59 9.91 -3.76 -0.26
C PHE A 59 10.49 -2.58 -1.05
N ALA A 60 9.95 -1.38 -0.86
CA ALA A 60 10.40 -0.18 -1.57
C ALA A 60 11.88 0.09 -1.30
N GLU A 61 12.32 -0.02 -0.05
CA GLU A 61 13.73 0.16 0.31
C GLU A 61 14.64 -0.89 -0.35
N ASP A 62 14.34 -2.19 -0.17
CA ASP A 62 15.16 -3.28 -0.69
C ASP A 62 15.19 -3.33 -2.23
N PHE A 63 14.03 -3.13 -2.85
CA PHE A 63 13.89 -3.18 -4.31
C PHE A 63 14.64 -2.02 -4.99
N PHE A 64 14.46 -0.78 -4.53
CA PHE A 64 15.13 0.36 -5.14
C PHE A 64 16.64 0.38 -4.83
N ALA A 65 17.06 -0.06 -3.64
CA ALA A 65 18.48 -0.25 -3.36
C ALA A 65 19.12 -1.24 -4.35
N THR A 66 18.43 -2.35 -4.62
CA THR A 66 18.87 -3.34 -5.61
C THR A 66 18.84 -2.79 -7.03
N ALA A 67 17.79 -2.08 -7.42
CA ALA A 67 17.68 -1.48 -8.75
C ALA A 67 18.80 -0.47 -9.03
N PHE A 68 19.11 0.41 -8.07
CA PHE A 68 20.22 1.35 -8.19
C PHE A 68 21.58 0.66 -8.23
N TYR A 69 21.78 -0.39 -7.44
CA TYR A 69 22.99 -1.20 -7.54
C TYR A 69 23.16 -1.79 -8.94
N LEU A 70 22.09 -2.32 -9.54
CA LEU A 70 22.12 -2.88 -10.89
C LEU A 70 22.35 -1.82 -11.97
N GLN A 71 22.01 -0.56 -11.72
CA GLN A 71 22.38 0.59 -12.57
C GLN A 71 23.85 1.05 -12.38
N GLY A 72 24.61 0.42 -11.47
CA GLY A 72 25.98 0.80 -11.18
C GLY A 72 26.13 1.98 -10.21
N ALA A 73 25.07 2.32 -9.46
CA ALA A 73 25.16 3.34 -8.43
C ALA A 73 26.08 2.88 -7.28
N SER A 74 26.88 3.80 -6.76
CA SER A 74 27.68 3.59 -5.55
C SER A 74 26.81 3.51 -4.30
N PHE A 75 27.33 2.90 -3.22
CA PHE A 75 26.62 2.82 -1.94
C PHE A 75 26.20 4.20 -1.39
N ALA A 76 27.01 5.24 -1.62
CA ALA A 76 26.67 6.59 -1.21
C ALA A 76 25.47 7.16 -2.01
N GLN A 77 25.39 6.87 -3.30
CA GLN A 77 24.25 7.27 -4.14
C GLN A 77 22.98 6.49 -3.75
N ILE A 78 23.11 5.18 -3.47
CA ILE A 78 22.01 4.34 -2.99
C ILE A 78 21.47 4.89 -1.66
N ALA A 79 22.34 5.10 -0.67
CA ALA A 79 21.92 5.62 0.63
C ALA A 79 21.26 7.01 0.54
N LYS A 80 21.73 7.86 -0.38
CA LYS A 80 21.13 9.18 -0.63
C LYS A 80 19.73 9.07 -1.25
N ASN A 81 19.54 8.15 -2.19
CA ASN A 81 18.29 8.05 -2.96
C ASN A 81 17.22 7.18 -2.28
N VAL A 82 17.64 6.21 -1.46
CA VAL A 82 16.76 5.18 -0.85
C VAL A 82 16.51 5.44 0.65
N ASN A 83 16.82 6.63 1.15
CA ASN A 83 16.46 7.04 2.51
C ASN A 83 14.96 7.37 2.61
N LEU A 84 14.12 6.35 2.47
CA LEU A 84 12.68 6.42 2.46
C LEU A 84 12.15 6.20 3.89
N THR A 85 11.47 7.20 4.46
CA THR A 85 10.81 7.05 5.77
C THR A 85 9.31 6.92 5.58
N ASN A 86 8.77 5.72 5.83
CA ASN A 86 7.36 5.37 5.64
C ASN A 86 6.82 5.74 4.23
N PRO A 87 7.49 5.31 3.14
CA PRO A 87 7.10 5.72 1.79
C PRO A 87 5.66 5.31 1.46
N SER A 88 4.91 6.22 0.83
CA SER A 88 3.70 5.89 0.08
C SER A 88 4.04 5.63 -1.40
N LEU A 89 3.02 5.36 -2.22
CA LEU A 89 3.21 5.29 -3.68
C LEU A 89 3.62 6.66 -4.25
N ALA A 90 3.31 7.77 -3.58
CA ALA A 90 3.74 9.11 -4.01
C ALA A 90 5.27 9.29 -3.90
N GLU A 91 5.87 8.87 -2.78
CA GLU A 91 7.32 8.90 -2.59
C GLU A 91 8.03 7.98 -3.59
N VAL A 92 7.48 6.78 -3.80
CA VAL A 92 8.00 5.85 -4.81
C VAL A 92 7.88 6.43 -6.23
N GLN A 93 6.74 7.00 -6.59
CA GLN A 93 6.56 7.69 -7.87
C GLN A 93 7.57 8.81 -8.05
N LYS A 94 7.82 9.62 -7.01
CA LYS A 94 8.82 10.69 -7.06
C LYS A 94 10.22 10.11 -7.35
N LEU A 95 10.59 9.02 -6.68
CA LEU A 95 11.85 8.32 -6.89
C LEU A 95 11.97 7.78 -8.32
N VAL A 96 10.93 7.08 -8.80
CA VAL A 96 10.85 6.55 -10.17
C VAL A 96 10.97 7.69 -11.19
N ASN A 97 10.25 8.80 -11.02
CA ASN A 97 10.30 9.93 -11.94
C ASN A 97 11.70 10.56 -12.04
N GLN A 98 12.49 10.51 -10.97
CA GLN A 98 13.84 11.06 -10.91
C GLN A 98 14.89 10.10 -11.50
N SER A 99 14.68 8.80 -11.35
CA SER A 99 15.70 7.78 -11.63
C SER A 99 15.41 6.86 -12.82
N PHE A 100 14.14 6.79 -13.23
CA PHE A 100 13.62 5.95 -14.31
C PHE A 100 12.57 6.76 -15.11
N PRO A 101 12.93 7.89 -15.73
CA PRO A 101 11.96 8.82 -16.32
C PRO A 101 11.12 8.21 -17.45
N ALA A 102 11.62 7.16 -18.11
CA ALA A 102 10.89 6.42 -19.13
C ALA A 102 9.72 5.59 -18.56
N VAL A 103 9.77 5.18 -17.28
CA VAL A 103 8.72 4.40 -16.61
C VAL A 103 7.44 5.21 -16.38
N ARG A 104 7.56 6.51 -16.09
CA ARG A 104 6.45 7.36 -15.63
C ARG A 104 5.18 7.23 -16.49
N ALA A 105 5.34 7.37 -17.81
CA ALA A 105 4.20 7.39 -18.72
C ALA A 105 3.44 6.04 -18.74
N ARG A 106 4.15 4.93 -18.53
CA ARG A 106 3.58 3.57 -18.58
C ARG A 106 2.79 3.22 -17.33
N LEU A 107 3.21 3.71 -16.16
CA LEU A 107 2.47 3.50 -14.91
C LEU A 107 1.08 4.14 -14.96
N VAL A 108 0.96 5.36 -15.48
CA VAL A 108 -0.32 6.07 -15.55
C VAL A 108 -1.28 5.41 -16.53
N SER A 109 -0.79 4.91 -17.68
CA SER A 109 -1.66 4.37 -18.73
C SER A 109 -2.14 2.94 -18.47
N ASN A 110 -1.34 2.13 -17.75
CA ASN A 110 -1.56 0.68 -17.69
C ASN A 110 -2.11 0.19 -16.34
N PHE A 111 -2.18 1.06 -15.33
CA PHE A 111 -2.61 0.68 -14.00
C PHE A 111 -4.13 0.83 -13.83
N ASN A 112 -4.78 -0.25 -13.43
CA ASN A 112 -6.18 -0.23 -13.04
C ASN A 112 -6.41 -1.22 -11.90
N LEU A 113 -6.99 -0.75 -10.79
CA LEU A 113 -7.09 -1.52 -9.57
C LEU A 113 -8.53 -1.64 -9.07
N GLY A 114 -8.99 -2.89 -8.90
CA GLY A 114 -10.22 -3.18 -8.18
C GLY A 114 -10.09 -2.86 -6.69
N VAL A 115 -11.03 -2.07 -6.16
CA VAL A 115 -11.11 -1.68 -4.75
C VAL A 115 -12.53 -1.76 -4.22
N TRP A 116 -12.65 -1.78 -2.90
CA TRP A 116 -13.92 -1.55 -2.23
C TRP A 116 -14.19 -0.06 -2.04
N VAL A 117 -15.34 0.41 -2.53
CA VAL A 117 -15.82 1.79 -2.36
C VAL A 117 -16.84 1.83 -1.22
N PRO A 118 -16.63 2.68 -0.19
CA PRO A 118 -17.56 2.79 0.94
C PRO A 118 -18.90 3.40 0.49
N PRO A 119 -20.03 2.97 1.07
CA PRO A 119 -21.31 3.65 0.84
C PRO A 119 -21.28 5.06 1.44
N ALA A 120 -21.95 6.02 0.78
CA ALA A 120 -22.13 7.36 1.31
C ALA A 120 -22.89 7.35 2.65
N ILE A 121 -22.67 8.38 3.48
CA ILE A 121 -23.38 8.53 4.76
C ILE A 121 -24.88 8.59 4.49
N GLY A 122 -25.66 7.77 5.20
CA GLY A 122 -27.12 7.71 5.05
C GLY A 122 -27.62 6.93 3.82
N ALA A 123 -26.73 6.44 2.96
CA ALA A 123 -27.12 5.56 1.87
C ALA A 123 -27.42 4.15 2.39
N ASN A 124 -28.57 3.60 1.99
CA ASN A 124 -28.92 2.19 2.18
C ASN A 124 -28.16 1.33 1.16
N GLY A 125 -26.83 1.23 1.32
CA GLY A 125 -25.94 0.55 0.38
C GLY A 125 -24.93 -0.37 1.07
N TRP A 126 -24.60 -1.47 0.41
CA TRP A 126 -23.43 -2.28 0.73
C TRP A 126 -22.18 -1.67 0.09
N TRP A 127 -20.99 -2.09 0.54
CA TRP A 127 -19.74 -1.78 -0.17
C TRP A 127 -19.85 -2.28 -1.62
N LYS A 128 -19.38 -1.48 -2.57
CA LYS A 128 -19.40 -1.84 -3.99
C LYS A 128 -17.97 -1.96 -4.51
N GLY A 129 -17.76 -2.91 -5.41
CA GLY A 129 -16.54 -2.93 -6.20
C GLY A 129 -16.45 -1.66 -7.04
N GLY A 130 -15.27 -1.06 -7.09
CA GLY A 130 -14.93 0.04 -7.97
C GLY A 130 -13.55 -0.21 -8.58
N MET A 131 -13.22 0.60 -9.58
CA MET A 131 -11.89 0.60 -10.19
C MET A 131 -11.26 1.97 -9.97
N ILE A 132 -9.97 2.00 -9.62
CA ILE A 132 -9.20 3.24 -9.49
C ILE A 132 -7.97 3.19 -10.39
N GLY A 133 -7.61 4.35 -10.94
CA GLY A 133 -6.38 4.53 -11.71
C GLY A 133 -5.15 4.77 -10.81
N TRP A 134 -4.00 4.97 -11.45
CA TRP A 134 -2.72 5.19 -10.74
C TRP A 134 -2.76 6.40 -9.82
N ASP A 135 -3.26 7.55 -10.30
CA ASP A 135 -3.27 8.80 -9.54
C ASP A 135 -4.16 8.71 -8.28
N ASP A 136 -5.30 8.04 -8.39
CA ASP A 136 -6.20 7.76 -7.25
C ASP A 136 -5.53 6.80 -6.24
N ALA A 137 -4.81 5.78 -6.72
CA ALA A 137 -4.07 4.87 -5.86
C ALA A 137 -2.92 5.59 -5.12
N VAL A 138 -2.24 6.52 -5.79
CA VAL A 138 -1.22 7.39 -5.18
C VAL A 138 -1.84 8.25 -4.08
N ALA A 139 -2.93 8.96 -4.36
CA ALA A 139 -3.62 9.78 -3.37
C ALA A 139 -4.10 8.95 -2.16
N ALA A 140 -4.74 7.81 -2.42
CA ALA A 140 -5.20 6.90 -1.37
C ALA A 140 -4.04 6.35 -0.53
N SER A 141 -2.88 6.05 -1.14
CA SER A 141 -1.70 5.56 -0.41
C SER A 141 -1.21 6.58 0.63
N GLN A 142 -1.26 7.88 0.32
CA GLN A 142 -0.88 8.94 1.26
C GLN A 142 -1.84 9.02 2.45
N SER A 143 -3.15 8.88 2.22
CA SER A 143 -4.15 8.77 3.29
C SER A 143 -3.93 7.53 4.15
N TRP A 144 -3.54 6.39 3.55
CA TRP A 144 -3.20 5.19 4.32
C TRP A 144 -1.95 5.35 5.19
N ILE A 145 -0.97 6.16 4.77
CA ILE A 145 0.15 6.52 5.64
C ILE A 145 -0.32 7.35 6.85
N GLN A 146 -1.34 8.21 6.70
CA GLN A 146 -1.95 8.88 7.86
C GLN A 146 -2.69 7.89 8.77
N VAL A 147 -3.38 6.90 8.21
CA VAL A 147 -3.99 5.80 8.99
C VAL A 147 -2.93 5.06 9.79
N ARG A 148 -1.82 4.66 9.15
CA ARG A 148 -0.67 4.02 9.81
C ARG A 148 -0.14 4.88 10.94
N HIS A 149 0.07 6.17 10.72
CA HIS A 149 0.51 7.11 11.76
C HIS A 149 -0.42 7.09 12.97
N CYS A 150 -1.74 7.24 12.75
CA CYS A 150 -2.73 7.26 13.84
C CYS A 150 -2.73 5.95 14.65
N LEU A 151 -2.65 4.80 13.97
CA LEU A 151 -2.63 3.49 14.61
C LEU A 151 -1.32 3.25 15.39
N THR A 152 -0.16 3.52 14.78
CA THR A 152 1.16 3.28 15.39
C THR A 152 1.38 4.14 16.63
N HIS A 153 0.85 5.37 16.66
CA HIS A 153 0.95 6.26 17.82
C HIS A 153 -0.20 6.08 18.83
N GLY A 154 -1.13 5.15 18.59
CA GLY A 154 -2.26 4.91 19.49
C GLY A 154 -3.24 6.09 19.58
N LEU A 155 -3.29 6.96 18.57
CA LEU A 155 -4.26 8.06 18.49
C LEU A 155 -5.68 7.53 18.25
N THR A 156 -5.79 6.36 17.62
CA THR A 156 -7.02 5.61 17.39
C THR A 156 -6.74 4.12 17.51
N SER A 157 -7.68 3.33 18.00
CA SER A 157 -7.53 1.87 18.05
C SER A 157 -7.81 1.18 16.71
N GLY A 158 -8.61 1.81 15.84
CA GLY A 158 -8.93 1.36 14.48
C GLY A 158 -9.96 0.24 14.38
N TRP A 159 -10.17 -0.56 15.44
CA TRP A 159 -11.08 -1.71 15.39
C TRP A 159 -12.57 -1.34 15.57
N ARG A 160 -12.85 -0.09 15.99
CA ARG A 160 -14.19 0.46 16.17
C ARG A 160 -14.36 1.76 15.40
N THR A 161 -15.58 2.26 15.39
CA THR A 161 -15.91 3.60 14.91
C THR A 161 -15.39 4.65 15.89
N GLU A 162 -14.45 5.47 15.44
CA GLU A 162 -13.73 6.45 16.26
C GLU A 162 -13.60 7.79 15.53
N VAL A 163 -13.22 8.85 16.24
CA VAL A 163 -12.82 10.11 15.59
C VAL A 163 -11.36 9.98 15.19
N TRP A 164 -11.05 10.22 13.93
CA TRP A 164 -9.69 10.15 13.40
C TRP A 164 -9.09 11.56 13.36
N PRO A 165 -7.89 11.77 13.91
CA PRO A 165 -7.21 13.06 13.83
C PRO A 165 -7.00 13.52 12.38
N GLY A 166 -6.98 14.84 12.18
CA GLY A 166 -6.55 15.44 10.93
C GLY A 166 -5.05 15.19 10.66
N PRO A 167 -4.57 15.52 9.45
CA PRO A 167 -3.18 15.26 9.07
C PRO A 167 -2.20 16.01 9.98
N VAL A 168 -1.07 15.35 10.27
CA VAL A 168 0.00 15.85 11.17
C VAL A 168 0.58 17.17 10.68
N THR A 169 0.60 17.38 9.36
CA THR A 169 1.04 18.62 8.72
C THR A 169 -0.17 19.27 8.05
N LYS A 170 -0.60 20.44 8.55
CA LYS A 170 -1.38 21.34 7.70
C LYS A 170 -0.46 21.74 6.57
N GLY A 171 -0.77 21.35 5.33
CA GLY A 171 -0.01 21.79 4.17
C GLY A 171 0.14 23.31 4.23
N ASN A 172 1.37 23.81 4.15
CA ASN A 172 1.68 25.23 4.32
C ASN A 172 1.14 26.13 3.18
N ASN A 173 0.22 25.65 2.34
CA ASN A 173 -0.45 26.42 1.31
C ASN A 173 -1.87 25.88 1.12
N ALA A 174 -2.84 26.77 0.94
CA ALA A 174 -4.26 26.47 0.74
C ALA A 174 -4.59 25.52 -0.44
N ASN A 175 -3.59 25.21 -1.28
CA ASN A 175 -3.70 24.34 -2.46
C ASN A 175 -2.93 23.01 -2.35
N ASN A 176 -2.30 22.71 -1.21
CA ASN A 176 -1.51 21.48 -1.03
C ASN A 176 -1.96 20.74 0.24
N SER A 177 -3.25 20.37 0.29
CA SER A 177 -3.81 19.63 1.40
C SER A 177 -3.17 18.25 1.49
N VAL A 178 -2.43 17.99 2.58
CA VAL A 178 -2.02 16.63 2.93
C VAL A 178 -3.29 15.80 3.09
N PRO A 179 -3.43 14.66 2.38
CA PRO A 179 -4.62 13.82 2.49
C PRO A 179 -4.84 13.38 3.94
N SER A 180 -6.11 13.27 4.34
CA SER A 180 -6.50 12.86 5.70
C SER A 180 -6.62 11.34 5.78
N ALA A 181 -6.44 10.78 6.98
CA ALA A 181 -6.79 9.39 7.25
C ALA A 181 -8.26 9.11 6.90
N SER A 182 -9.14 10.08 7.15
CA SER A 182 -10.59 9.96 6.89
C SER A 182 -10.94 9.69 5.42
N ASP A 183 -10.08 10.05 4.46
CA ASP A 183 -10.38 9.98 3.02
C ASP A 183 -10.46 8.53 2.50
N VAL A 184 -9.85 7.58 3.22
CA VAL A 184 -9.85 6.15 2.88
C VAL A 184 -10.66 5.29 3.87
N LEU A 185 -11.27 5.94 4.86
CA LEU A 185 -12.04 5.28 5.89
C LEU A 185 -13.54 5.41 5.62
N ARG A 186 -14.32 4.49 6.19
CA ARG A 186 -15.77 4.58 6.10
C ARG A 186 -16.28 5.68 7.01
N ALA A 187 -16.90 6.69 6.44
CA ALA A 187 -17.58 7.73 7.21
C ALA A 187 -18.79 7.17 7.98
N MET A 188 -18.96 7.65 9.21
CA MET A 188 -20.00 7.25 10.16
C MET A 188 -20.67 8.50 10.77
N PRO A 189 -21.89 8.38 11.34
CA PRO A 189 -22.56 9.52 11.99
C PRO A 189 -21.70 10.19 13.07
N GLY A 190 -21.84 11.51 13.21
CA GLY A 190 -21.13 12.29 14.24
C GLY A 190 -19.66 12.54 13.92
N GLY A 191 -19.27 12.59 12.63
CA GLY A 191 -17.89 12.89 12.20
C GLY A 191 -16.89 11.76 12.47
N LYS A 192 -17.38 10.56 12.82
CA LYS A 192 -16.54 9.40 13.10
C LYS A 192 -16.23 8.64 11.81
N HIS A 193 -15.17 7.85 11.85
CA HIS A 193 -14.79 6.98 10.76
C HIS A 193 -14.45 5.58 11.28
N SER A 194 -14.62 4.57 10.44
CA SER A 194 -14.35 3.18 10.78
C SER A 194 -13.43 2.54 9.77
N LEU A 195 -12.36 1.92 10.27
CA LEU A 195 -11.54 1.01 9.49
C LEU A 195 -12.17 -0.39 9.55
N VAL A 196 -12.84 -0.77 8.46
CA VAL A 196 -13.44 -2.10 8.31
C VAL A 196 -12.57 -2.99 7.42
N VAL A 197 -12.82 -4.29 7.42
CA VAL A 197 -12.06 -5.26 6.61
C VAL A 197 -12.03 -4.90 5.11
N HIS A 198 -13.12 -4.34 4.55
CA HIS A 198 -13.17 -3.90 3.16
C HIS A 198 -12.14 -2.80 2.88
N GLY A 199 -12.00 -1.84 3.80
CA GLY A 199 -10.95 -0.81 3.73
C GLY A 199 -9.54 -1.40 3.87
N ALA A 200 -9.35 -2.36 4.78
CA ALA A 200 -8.07 -3.03 4.95
C ALA A 200 -7.66 -3.87 3.72
N ILE A 201 -8.62 -4.52 3.03
CA ILE A 201 -8.40 -5.19 1.75
C ILE A 201 -7.97 -4.16 0.70
N THR A 202 -8.71 -3.04 0.56
CA THR A 202 -8.35 -1.96 -0.37
C THR A 202 -6.93 -1.44 -0.10
N CYS A 203 -6.58 -1.21 1.17
CA CYS A 203 -5.22 -0.82 1.57
C CYS A 203 -4.18 -1.83 1.08
N ALA A 204 -4.36 -3.11 1.41
CA ALA A 204 -3.42 -4.16 1.04
C ALA A 204 -3.23 -4.27 -0.47
N ARG A 205 -4.33 -4.18 -1.24
CA ARG A 205 -4.30 -4.18 -2.70
C ARG A 205 -3.56 -2.98 -3.28
N ILE A 206 -3.83 -1.76 -2.79
CA ILE A 206 -3.12 -0.54 -3.24
C ILE A 206 -1.60 -0.72 -3.13
N PHE A 207 -1.11 -1.18 -1.98
CA PHE A 207 0.33 -1.33 -1.77
C PHE A 207 0.91 -2.54 -2.50
N ARG A 208 0.19 -3.66 -2.59
CA ARG A 208 0.61 -4.86 -3.32
C ARG A 208 0.66 -4.62 -4.83
N ASP A 209 -0.43 -4.13 -5.41
CA ASP A 209 -0.56 -3.91 -6.85
C ASP A 209 0.25 -2.69 -7.29
N GLY A 210 0.36 -1.66 -6.44
CA GLY A 210 1.23 -0.52 -6.68
C GLY A 210 2.71 -0.90 -6.70
N ALA A 211 3.13 -1.77 -5.78
CA ALA A 211 4.47 -2.37 -5.81
C ALA A 211 4.72 -3.18 -7.09
N GLU A 212 3.79 -4.04 -7.48
CA GLU A 212 3.91 -4.84 -8.71
C GLU A 212 4.06 -3.96 -9.95
N ALA A 213 3.19 -2.96 -10.11
CA ALA A 213 3.22 -2.07 -11.26
C ALA A 213 4.57 -1.35 -11.40
N VAL A 214 5.04 -0.74 -10.31
CA VAL A 214 6.32 -0.02 -10.30
C VAL A 214 7.48 -0.96 -10.58
N ALA A 215 7.51 -2.10 -9.90
CA ALA A 215 8.62 -3.02 -9.97
C ALA A 215 8.74 -3.69 -11.34
N ASN A 216 7.61 -4.06 -11.97
CA ASN A 216 7.61 -4.63 -13.31
C ASN A 216 8.16 -3.63 -14.34
N GLU A 217 7.76 -2.36 -14.25
CA GLU A 217 8.22 -1.32 -15.16
C GLU A 217 9.72 -0.98 -14.97
N VAL A 218 10.17 -0.89 -13.72
CA VAL A 218 11.60 -0.68 -13.39
C VAL A 218 12.44 -1.89 -13.81
N ALA A 219 11.97 -3.11 -13.53
CA ALA A 219 12.66 -4.33 -13.95
C ALA A 219 12.77 -4.42 -15.47
N ALA A 220 11.71 -4.07 -16.21
CA ALA A 220 11.73 -4.04 -17.66
C ALA A 220 12.77 -3.05 -18.21
N GLU A 221 12.89 -1.85 -17.61
CA GLU A 221 13.93 -0.88 -17.97
C GLU A 221 15.35 -1.42 -17.74
N LEU A 222 15.53 -2.29 -16.73
CA LEU A 222 16.79 -2.96 -16.43
C LEU A 222 16.99 -4.29 -17.18
N GLY A 223 16.12 -4.62 -18.15
CA GLY A 223 16.18 -5.86 -18.92
C GLY A 223 15.94 -7.11 -18.08
N LYS A 224 15.13 -7.00 -17.02
CA LYS A 224 14.76 -8.08 -16.10
C LYS A 224 13.26 -8.35 -16.16
N THR A 225 12.87 -9.52 -15.70
CA THR A 225 11.47 -9.93 -15.50
C THR A 225 11.28 -10.38 -14.06
N LEU A 226 10.06 -10.23 -13.54
CA LEU A 226 9.69 -10.59 -12.17
C LEU A 226 8.53 -11.57 -12.19
N SER A 227 8.50 -12.47 -11.20
CA SER A 227 7.37 -13.34 -10.92
C SER A 227 6.68 -12.91 -9.63
N TRP A 228 5.37 -12.66 -9.72
CA TRP A 228 4.50 -12.28 -8.60
C TRP A 228 3.62 -13.44 -8.12
N SER A 229 3.86 -14.65 -8.62
CA SER A 229 3.02 -15.84 -8.38
C SER A 229 2.88 -16.24 -6.91
N GLN A 230 3.84 -15.85 -6.06
CA GLN A 230 3.83 -16.13 -4.63
C GLN A 230 3.27 -14.98 -3.78
N VAL A 231 3.00 -13.83 -4.39
CA VAL A 231 2.52 -12.63 -3.69
C VAL A 231 1.00 -12.73 -3.51
N PRO A 232 0.48 -12.70 -2.27
CA PRO A 232 -0.96 -12.77 -2.03
C PRO A 232 -1.75 -11.67 -2.77
N ASP A 233 -2.96 -12.00 -3.20
CA ASP A 233 -3.79 -11.18 -4.11
C ASP A 233 -4.89 -10.36 -3.40
N PHE A 234 -5.14 -10.62 -2.11
CA PHE A 234 -6.14 -9.94 -1.27
C PHE A 234 -7.49 -9.78 -2.01
N PRO A 235 -8.22 -10.88 -2.25
CA PRO A 235 -9.39 -10.86 -3.12
C PRO A 235 -10.50 -10.01 -2.51
N LEU A 236 -11.15 -9.18 -3.32
CA LEU A 236 -12.24 -8.29 -2.85
C LEU A 236 -13.40 -9.08 -2.26
N GLU A 237 -13.79 -10.16 -2.93
CA GLU A 237 -14.81 -11.09 -2.48
C GLU A 237 -14.18 -12.29 -1.78
N SER A 238 -14.88 -12.88 -0.82
CA SER A 238 -14.47 -14.17 -0.28
C SER A 238 -14.73 -15.24 -1.33
N ALA A 239 -13.83 -16.22 -1.48
CA ALA A 239 -14.19 -17.46 -2.18
C ALA A 239 -15.52 -17.95 -1.59
N ALA A 240 -16.52 -18.19 -2.43
CA ALA A 240 -17.82 -18.66 -1.97
C ALA A 240 -17.62 -19.89 -1.09
N ALA A 241 -18.14 -19.84 0.14
CA ALA A 241 -18.15 -20.97 1.06
C ALA A 241 -19.25 -21.96 0.67
#